data_AF-A0A7R8D1T3-F1
#
_entry.id   AF-A0A7R8D1T3-F1
#
_cell.length_a   1.000
_cell.length_b   1.000
_cell.length_c   1.000
_cell.angle_alpha   90.00
_cell.angle_beta   90.00
_cell.angle_gamma   90.00
#
_symmetry.space_group_name_H-M   'P 1'
#
loop_
_entity.id
_entity.type
_entity.pdbx_description
1 polymer ?
#
loop_
_entity_poly.entity_id
_entity_poly.type
_entity_poly.pdbx_seq_one_letter_code
_entity_poly.pdbx_strand_id
1 'polypeptide(L)'
;MEGVLFSWHLMGRTQLDIQVHSLLIYAVGASILSTVFEMIFEKEFVFLVLRCSMIILQGTWFWQIGFILYSPFGTLWKQEGHQETLIVSMLFTWHVAGIVLGASILGLASFTKVKARYKDSPSQDYSKVESQSLLAEEA
;
A
#
# COMPACT_ATOMS: atom_id res chain seq x y z
N MET A 1 -17.77 -1.96 16.90
CA MET A 1 -17.83 -1.20 18.17
C MET A 1 -16.70 -0.16 18.21
N GLU A 2 -16.68 0.74 17.22
CA GLU A 2 -15.75 1.88 17.10
C GLU A 2 -16.59 3.10 16.67
N GLY A 3 -17.47 2.90 15.67
CA GLY A 3 -18.40 3.93 15.17
C GLY A 3 -19.38 4.52 16.19
N VAL A 4 -19.73 3.81 17.28
CA VAL A 4 -20.61 4.35 18.34
C VAL A 4 -19.83 5.33 19.22
N LEU A 5 -18.54 5.08 19.46
CA LEU A 5 -17.68 5.95 20.27
C LEU A 5 -17.41 7.27 19.54
N PHE A 6 -17.26 7.21 18.21
CA PHE A 6 -17.22 8.41 17.35
C PHE A 6 -18.58 9.12 17.28
N SER A 7 -19.69 8.39 17.12
CA SER A 7 -21.04 8.99 17.02
C SER A 7 -21.41 9.89 18.20
N TRP A 8 -20.99 9.53 19.42
CA TRP A 8 -21.25 10.33 20.62
C TRP A 8 -20.30 11.53 20.78
N HIS A 9 -19.15 11.54 20.11
CA HIS A 9 -18.20 12.67 20.08
C HIS A 9 -18.48 13.65 18.91
N LEU A 10 -19.19 13.20 17.87
CA LEU A 10 -19.50 13.97 16.65
C LEU A 10 -20.59 15.04 16.82
N MET A 11 -21.27 15.14 17.96
CA MET A 11 -22.29 16.19 18.22
C MET A 11 -21.71 17.60 18.43
N GLY A 12 -20.49 17.87 17.95
CA GLY A 12 -19.78 19.14 18.09
C GLY A 12 -18.93 19.49 16.87
N ARG A 13 -19.42 19.23 15.65
CA ARG A 13 -18.99 19.84 14.37
C ARG A 13 -17.48 20.10 14.21
N THR A 14 -16.72 19.11 13.74
CA THR A 14 -15.32 19.31 13.34
C THR A 14 -15.11 18.79 11.93
N GLN A 15 -14.92 19.71 10.97
CA GLN A 15 -14.75 19.40 9.55
C GLN A 15 -13.54 18.50 9.28
N LEU A 16 -12.54 18.57 10.16
CA LEU A 16 -11.33 17.76 10.14
C LEU A 16 -11.61 16.27 10.33
N ASP A 17 -12.51 15.90 11.25
CA ASP A 17 -12.85 14.51 11.57
C ASP A 17 -13.52 13.81 10.37
N ILE A 18 -14.46 14.52 9.73
CA ILE A 18 -15.16 14.03 8.53
C ILE A 18 -14.18 13.78 7.39
N GLN A 19 -13.20 14.66 7.20
CA GLN A 19 -12.22 14.52 6.14
C GLN A 19 -11.31 13.31 6.36
N VAL A 20 -10.76 13.12 7.57
CA VAL A 20 -9.84 12.00 7.83
C VAL A 20 -10.53 10.64 7.71
N HIS A 21 -11.79 10.54 8.14
CA HIS A 21 -12.60 9.34 7.98
C HIS A 21 -12.99 9.08 6.52
N SER A 22 -13.30 10.13 5.77
CA SER A 22 -13.59 10.00 4.33
C SER A 22 -12.36 9.46 3.57
N LEU A 23 -11.16 9.93 3.91
CA LEU A 23 -9.90 9.41 3.35
C LEU A 23 -9.67 7.94 3.69
N LEU A 24 -10.01 7.51 4.90
CA LEU A 24 -9.95 6.10 5.30
C LEU A 24 -10.90 5.23 4.47
N ILE A 25 -12.13 5.71 4.22
CA ILE A 25 -13.10 5.01 3.36
C ILE A 25 -12.56 4.86 1.94
N TYR A 26 -11.93 5.90 1.37
CA TYR A 26 -11.29 5.79 0.05
C TYR A 26 -10.16 4.77 0.03
N ALA A 27 -9.32 4.71 1.08
CA ALA A 27 -8.26 3.71 1.18
C ALA A 27 -8.82 2.27 1.25
N VAL A 28 -9.92 2.06 1.99
CA VAL A 28 -10.62 0.76 2.05
C VAL A 28 -11.26 0.42 0.69
N GLY A 29 -11.88 1.38 0.02
CA GLY A 29 -12.40 1.17 -1.33
C GLY A 29 -11.31 0.79 -2.33
N ALA A 30 -10.16 1.46 -2.26
CA ALA A 30 -9.00 1.15 -3.10
C ALA A 30 -8.41 -0.23 -2.81
N SER A 31 -8.40 -0.68 -1.54
CA SER A 31 -7.92 -2.02 -1.19
C SER A 31 -8.84 -3.12 -1.73
N ILE A 32 -10.16 -2.93 -1.66
CA ILE A 32 -11.15 -3.84 -2.27
C ILE A 32 -10.95 -3.88 -3.78
N LEU A 33 -10.82 -2.71 -4.43
CA LEU A 33 -10.61 -2.61 -5.87
C LEU A 33 -9.30 -3.29 -6.30
N SER A 34 -8.21 -3.11 -5.54
CA SER A 34 -6.94 -3.80 -5.81
C SER A 34 -7.06 -5.32 -5.72
N THR A 35 -7.90 -5.82 -4.81
CA THR A 35 -8.17 -7.26 -4.66
C THR A 35 -8.98 -7.78 -5.84
N VAL A 36 -9.96 -7.02 -6.33
CA VAL A 36 -10.71 -7.39 -7.55
C VAL A 36 -9.78 -7.40 -8.77
N PHE A 37 -8.89 -6.42 -8.92
CA PHE A 37 -7.91 -6.43 -10.00
C PHE A 37 -6.93 -7.60 -9.91
N GLU A 38 -6.49 -7.97 -8.71
CA GLU A 38 -5.68 -9.17 -8.48
C GLU A 38 -6.41 -10.44 -8.97
N MET A 39 -7.73 -10.55 -8.74
CA MET A 39 -8.52 -11.69 -9.22
C MET A 39 -8.65 -11.73 -10.75
N ILE A 40 -8.67 -10.57 -11.42
CA ILE A 40 -8.76 -10.50 -12.89
C ILE A 40 -7.39 -10.74 -13.55
N PHE A 41 -6.30 -10.30 -12.90
CA PHE A 41 -4.93 -10.33 -13.43
C PHE A 41 -3.99 -11.15 -12.54
N GLU A 42 -4.37 -12.40 -12.26
CA GLU A 42 -3.71 -13.35 -11.34
C GLU A 42 -2.19 -13.54 -11.58
N LYS A 43 -1.68 -13.23 -12.77
CA LYS A 43 -0.27 -13.45 -13.16
C LYS A 43 0.65 -12.29 -12.81
N GLU A 44 0.09 -11.12 -12.51
CA GLU A 44 0.86 -9.90 -12.33
C GLU A 44 1.14 -9.67 -10.85
N PHE A 45 2.39 -9.95 -10.43
CA PHE A 45 2.89 -9.72 -9.07
C PHE A 45 2.70 -8.27 -8.58
N VAL A 46 2.53 -7.33 -9.50
CA VAL A 46 2.28 -5.91 -9.22
C VAL A 46 0.99 -5.71 -8.41
N PHE A 47 -0.09 -6.44 -8.70
CA PHE A 47 -1.35 -6.28 -7.97
C PHE A 47 -1.27 -6.81 -6.53
N LEU A 48 -0.47 -7.85 -6.29
CA LEU A 48 -0.19 -8.35 -4.93
C LEU A 48 0.56 -7.28 -4.11
N VAL A 49 1.59 -6.66 -4.69
CA VAL A 49 2.34 -5.57 -4.04
C VAL A 49 1.43 -4.38 -3.77
N LEU A 50 0.55 -4.04 -4.72
CA LEU A 50 -0.43 -2.96 -4.57
C LEU A 50 -1.39 -3.24 -3.41
N ARG A 51 -1.95 -4.45 -3.32
CA ARG A 51 -2.86 -4.83 -2.23
C ARG A 51 -2.19 -4.75 -0.86
N CYS A 52 -0.99 -5.30 -0.73
CA CYS A 52 -0.21 -5.20 0.50
C CYS A 52 0.06 -3.73 0.88
N SER A 53 0.37 -2.89 -0.11
CA SER A 53 0.57 -1.45 0.08
C SER A 53 -0.70 -0.78 0.62
N MET A 54 -1.88 -1.11 0.07
CA MET A 54 -3.16 -0.51 0.49
C MET A 54 -3.56 -0.95 1.91
N ILE A 55 -3.26 -2.17 2.33
CA ILE A 55 -3.52 -2.62 3.71
C ILE A 55 -2.60 -1.89 4.70
N ILE A 56 -1.30 -1.76 4.39
CA ILE A 56 -0.36 -1.00 5.22
C ILE A 56 -0.79 0.47 5.31
N LEU A 57 -1.22 1.06 4.19
CA LEU A 57 -1.76 2.41 4.14
C LEU A 57 -2.96 2.56 5.08
N GLN A 58 -3.91 1.63 5.05
CA GLN A 58 -5.10 1.68 5.91
C GLN A 58 -4.74 1.64 7.40
N GLY A 59 -3.85 0.74 7.82
CA GLY A 59 -3.43 0.62 9.22
C GLY A 59 -2.58 1.81 9.70
N THR A 60 -1.61 2.24 8.89
CA THR A 60 -0.74 3.38 9.25
C THR A 60 -1.49 4.70 9.25
N TRP A 61 -2.46 4.88 8.33
CA TRP A 61 -3.32 6.06 8.34
C TRP A 61 -4.23 6.09 9.55
N PHE A 62 -4.84 4.95 9.93
CA PHE A 62 -5.64 4.87 11.15
C PHE A 62 -4.85 5.28 12.39
N TRP A 63 -3.60 4.84 12.49
CA TRP A 63 -2.70 5.26 13.55
C TRP A 63 -2.42 6.78 13.51
N GLN A 64 -2.17 7.33 12.32
CA GLN A 64 -1.94 8.77 12.11
C GLN A 64 -3.17 9.61 12.52
N ILE A 65 -4.40 9.15 12.22
CA ILE A 65 -5.65 9.80 12.67
C ILE A 65 -5.68 9.90 14.19
N GLY A 66 -5.27 8.85 14.90
CA GLY A 66 -5.16 8.85 16.36
C GLY A 66 -4.27 9.97 16.87
N PHE A 67 -3.11 10.20 16.25
CA PHE A 67 -2.20 11.30 16.61
C PHE A 67 -2.75 12.68 16.27
N ILE A 68 -3.47 12.82 15.15
CA ILE A 68 -4.07 14.09 14.73
C ILE A 68 -5.21 14.50 15.68
N LEU A 69 -6.06 13.54 16.06
CA LEU A 69 -7.19 13.79 16.96
C LEU A 69 -6.76 13.90 18.43
N TYR A 70 -5.82 13.07 18.86
CA TYR A 70 -5.31 13.01 20.23
C TYR A 70 -3.82 13.36 20.26
N SER A 71 -3.49 14.63 20.00
CA SER A 71 -2.12 15.12 20.09
C SER A 71 -1.61 15.06 21.54
N PRO A 72 -0.60 14.25 21.88
CA PRO A 72 -0.05 14.18 23.23
C PRO A 72 0.75 15.45 23.60
N PHE A 73 1.01 16.34 22.63
CA PHE A 73 1.81 17.56 22.80
C PHE A 73 0.96 18.82 23.07
N GLY A 74 -0.35 18.68 23.25
CA GLY A 74 -1.22 19.76 23.75
C GLY A 74 -1.57 20.86 22.73
N THR A 75 -1.01 20.83 21.52
CA THR A 75 -1.46 21.70 20.42
C THR A 75 -2.72 21.11 19.79
N LEU A 76 -3.89 21.60 20.21
CA LEU A 76 -5.15 21.25 19.55
C LEU A 76 -5.12 21.78 18.10
N TRP A 77 -5.26 20.88 17.13
CA TRP A 77 -5.43 21.25 15.73
C TRP A 77 -6.67 22.13 15.58
N LYS A 78 -6.56 23.31 14.96
CA LYS A 78 -7.70 24.20 14.74
C LYS A 78 -8.65 23.58 13.71
N GLN A 79 -9.76 23.03 14.19
CA GLN A 79 -10.72 22.26 13.40
C GLN A 79 -11.48 23.07 12.34
N GLU A 80 -11.41 24.40 12.37
CA GLU A 80 -12.07 25.32 11.42
C GLU A 80 -11.08 26.01 10.45
N GLY A 81 -9.78 25.69 10.53
CA GLY A 81 -8.77 26.25 9.64
C GLY A 81 -8.75 25.54 8.29
N HIS A 82 -8.98 26.28 7.19
CA HIS A 82 -8.75 25.77 5.83
C HIS A 82 -7.30 25.26 5.66
N GLN A 83 -6.33 25.88 6.34
CA GLN A 83 -4.92 25.47 6.28
C GLN A 83 -4.66 24.09 6.89
N GLU A 84 -5.26 23.77 8.04
CA GLU A 84 -5.10 22.46 8.68
C GLU A 84 -5.66 21.34 7.80
N THR A 85 -6.79 21.62 7.16
CA THR A 85 -7.47 20.73 6.22
C THR A 85 -6.59 20.43 4.99
N LEU A 86 -5.86 21.43 4.49
CA LEU A 86 -4.92 21.28 3.40
C LEU A 86 -3.68 20.48 3.83
N ILE A 87 -3.12 20.76 5.01
CA ILE A 87 -1.96 20.03 5.55
C ILE A 87 -2.28 18.55 5.70
N VAL A 88 -3.46 18.19 6.20
CA VAL A 88 -3.89 16.78 6.32
C VAL A 88 -3.95 16.09 4.96
N SER A 89 -4.51 16.74 3.94
CA SER A 89 -4.57 16.17 2.59
C SER A 89 -3.18 16.00 1.95
N MET A 90 -2.27 16.94 2.22
CA MET A 90 -0.88 16.87 1.77
C MET A 90 -0.13 15.73 2.46
N LEU A 91 -0.27 15.61 3.79
CA LEU A 91 0.30 14.51 4.57
C LEU A 91 -0.21 13.16 4.07
N PHE A 92 -1.51 13.03 3.84
CA PHE A 92 -2.09 11.82 3.27
C PHE A 92 -1.47 11.47 1.91
N THR A 93 -1.35 12.45 1.01
CA THR A 93 -0.77 12.25 -0.32
C THR A 93 0.69 11.79 -0.26
N TRP A 94 1.49 12.43 0.60
CA TRP A 94 2.88 12.04 0.83
C TRP A 94 3.00 10.65 1.45
N HIS A 95 2.09 10.31 2.36
CA HIS A 95 2.05 9.00 3.01
C HIS A 95 1.74 7.89 2.00
N VAL A 96 0.73 8.11 1.14
CA VAL A 96 0.42 7.24 0.00
C VAL A 96 1.63 7.08 -0.92
N ALA A 97 2.26 8.19 -1.32
CA ALA A 97 3.43 8.16 -2.19
C ALA A 97 4.58 7.36 -1.57
N GLY A 98 4.89 7.59 -0.29
CA GLY A 98 5.95 6.88 0.43
C GLY A 98 5.71 5.37 0.50
N ILE A 99 4.48 4.95 0.82
CA ILE A 99 4.13 3.52 0.91
C ILE A 99 4.20 2.85 -0.47
N VAL A 100 3.62 3.48 -1.50
CA VAL A 100 3.62 2.90 -2.86
C VAL A 100 5.03 2.83 -3.43
N LEU A 101 5.84 3.88 -3.27
CA LEU A 101 7.24 3.89 -3.73
C LEU A 101 8.07 2.85 -2.98
N GLY A 102 7.95 2.79 -1.65
CA GLY A 102 8.66 1.82 -0.83
C GLY A 102 8.30 0.37 -1.21
N ALA A 103 7.01 0.07 -1.33
CA ALA A 103 6.55 -1.25 -1.74
C ALA A 103 6.98 -1.61 -3.17
N SER A 104 6.99 -0.64 -4.09
CA SER A 104 7.46 -0.84 -5.47
C SER A 104 8.96 -1.17 -5.52
N ILE A 105 9.77 -0.46 -4.72
CA ILE A 105 11.22 -0.72 -4.62
C ILE A 105 11.46 -2.12 -4.04
N LEU A 106 10.76 -2.49 -2.97
CA LEU A 106 10.87 -3.82 -2.35
C LEU A 106 10.39 -4.94 -3.29
N GLY A 107 9.32 -4.70 -4.04
CA GLY A 107 8.81 -5.60 -5.07
C GLY A 107 9.83 -5.81 -6.19
N LEU A 108 10.43 -4.74 -6.71
CA LEU A 108 11.45 -4.81 -7.76
C LEU A 108 12.74 -5.47 -7.27
N ALA A 109 13.17 -5.18 -6.04
CA ALA A 109 14.33 -5.83 -5.42
C ALA A 109 14.10 -7.34 -5.23
N SER A 110 12.89 -7.74 -4.83
CA SER A 110 12.49 -9.15 -4.74
C SER A 110 12.51 -9.82 -6.10
N PHE A 111 11.91 -9.19 -7.12
CA PHE A 111 11.86 -9.71 -8.48
C PHE A 111 13.25 -9.88 -9.10
N THR A 112 14.12 -8.87 -8.96
CA THR A 112 15.51 -8.94 -9.47
C THR A 112 16.31 -10.04 -8.78
N LYS A 113 16.17 -10.21 -7.47
CA LYS A 113 16.81 -11.32 -6.74
C LYS A 113 16.27 -12.68 -7.15
N VAL A 114 14.96 -12.85 -7.29
CA VAL A 114 14.35 -14.11 -7.75
C VAL A 114 14.85 -14.45 -9.16
N LYS A 115 14.90 -13.47 -10.07
CA LYS A 115 15.41 -13.66 -11.43
C LYS A 115 16.92 -14.00 -11.45
N ALA A 116 17.73 -13.37 -10.60
CA ALA A 116 19.14 -13.71 -10.47
C ALA A 116 19.31 -15.15 -9.96
N ARG A 117 18.57 -15.54 -8.91
CA ARG A 117 18.56 -16.90 -8.37
C ARG A 117 18.09 -17.95 -9.37
N TYR A 118 17.08 -17.62 -10.18
CA TYR A 118 16.59 -18.50 -11.23
C TYR A 118 17.65 -18.73 -12.31
N LYS A 119 18.35 -17.67 -12.73
CA LYS A 119 19.45 -17.77 -13.70
C LYS A 119 20.61 -18.65 -13.21
N ASP A 120 20.89 -18.62 -11.91
CA ASP A 120 21.94 -19.42 -11.27
C ASP A 120 21.47 -20.85 -10.92
N SER A 121 20.23 -21.22 -11.23
CA SER A 121 19.69 -22.55 -10.90
C SER A 121 20.32 -23.66 -11.74
N PRO A 122 20.74 -24.80 -11.14
CA PRO A 122 21.27 -25.96 -11.88
C PRO A 122 20.33 -26.46 -12.98
N SER A 123 19.02 -26.31 -12.81
CA SER A 123 18.00 -26.66 -13.82
C SER A 123 18.23 -25.96 -15.16
N GLN A 124 18.71 -24.72 -15.15
CA GLN A 124 19.00 -23.99 -16.38
C GLN A 124 20.27 -24.49 -17.06
N ASP A 125 21.23 -25.00 -16.29
CA ASP A 125 22.43 -25.64 -16.83
C ASP A 125 22.10 -26.99 -17.50
N TYR A 126 21.28 -27.83 -16.85
CA TYR A 126 20.78 -29.08 -17.45
C TYR A 126 20.07 -28.84 -18.79
N SER A 127 19.17 -27.85 -18.87
CA SER A 127 18.47 -27.52 -20.12
C SER A 127 19.40 -27.10 -21.26
N LYS A 128 20.52 -26.43 -20.93
CA LYS A 128 21.53 -26.07 -21.92
C LYS A 128 22.30 -27.30 -22.37
N VAL A 129 22.76 -28.13 -21.44
CA VAL A 129 23.50 -29.36 -21.76
C VAL A 129 22.65 -30.29 -22.63
N GLU A 130 21.38 -30.47 -22.28
CA GLU A 130 20.42 -31.26 -23.06
C GLU A 130 20.26 -30.69 -24.49
N SER A 131 20.04 -29.38 -24.63
CA SER A 131 19.96 -28.74 -25.97
C SER A 131 21.24 -28.92 -26.79
N GLN A 132 22.42 -28.88 -26.18
CA GLN A 132 23.70 -29.11 -26.86
C GLN A 132 23.86 -30.57 -27.30
N SER A 133 23.41 -31.52 -26.48
CA SER A 133 23.47 -32.95 -26.82
C SER A 133 22.58 -33.31 -28.00
N LEU A 134 21.37 -32.74 -28.08
CA LEU A 134 20.45 -32.97 -29.20
C LEU A 134 21.03 -32.42 -30.51
N LEU A 135 21.60 -31.22 -30.48
CA LEU A 135 22.24 -30.62 -31.66
C LEU A 135 23.47 -31.39 -32.15
N ALA A 136 24.18 -32.07 -31.24
CA ALA A 136 25.33 -32.89 -31.59
C ALA A 136 24.93 -34.26 -32.19
N GLU A 137 23.72 -34.74 -31.92
CA GLU A 137 23.19 -35.99 -32.47
C GLU A 137 22.55 -35.79 -33.86
N GLU A 138 22.14 -34.55 -34.18
CA GLU A 138 21.60 -34.14 -35.48
C GLU A 138 22.67 -33.71 -36.52
N ALA A 139 23.93 -33.53 -36.11
CA ALA A 139 25.05 -33.06 -36.95
C ALA A 139 25.95 -34.20 -37.46
#